data_AF-A0A1T5ITD8-F1
#
_entry.id   AF-A0A1T5ITD8-F1
#
_cell.length_a   1.000
_cell.length_b   1.000
_cell.length_c   1.000
_cell.angle_alpha   90.00
_cell.angle_beta   90.00
_cell.angle_gamma   90.00
#
_symmetry.space_group_name_H-M   'P 1'
#
loop_
_entity.id
_entity.type
_entity.pdbx_description
1 polymer ?
#
loop_
_entity_poly.entity_id
_entity_poly.type
_entity_poly.pdbx_seq_one_letter_code
_entity_poly.pdbx_strand_id
1 'polypeptide(L)'
;MNELEKYIREHAAEFDAAKPAEGHEERFLARLAVTQLPQETRREPSRRFAPLLRRAWIPALVCAALAAAFLLIRPGDPFRNAGNDPEAIYLAYLGEVARIYEEMPAGNCADRDEAIRNITEEADPYFDQLPDEYPAEKRARMIKSYYAELLALAEEVNEKY
;
A
#
# COMPACT_ATOMS: atom_id res chain seq x y z
N MET A 1 -36.74 -5.83 16.19
CA MET A 1 -35.94 -7.01 15.85
C MET A 1 -35.67 -6.92 14.36
N ASN A 2 -34.40 -6.74 13.98
CA ASN A 2 -34.01 -6.53 12.59
C ASN A 2 -34.05 -7.87 11.83
N GLU A 3 -34.23 -7.83 10.51
CA GLU A 3 -34.31 -9.04 9.67
C GLU A 3 -33.06 -9.93 9.83
N LEU A 4 -31.90 -9.31 10.04
CA LEU A 4 -30.65 -10.02 10.32
C LEU A 4 -30.69 -10.79 11.65
N GLU A 5 -31.23 -10.20 12.71
CA GLU A 5 -31.35 -10.88 14.01
C GLU A 5 -32.31 -12.06 13.94
N LYS A 6 -33.39 -11.92 13.17
CA LYS A 6 -34.36 -12.99 12.94
C LYS A 6 -33.71 -14.14 12.17
N TYR A 7 -32.98 -13.83 11.11
CA TYR A 7 -32.24 -14.81 10.31
C TYR A 7 -31.19 -15.57 11.14
N ILE A 8 -30.39 -14.86 11.95
CA ILE A 8 -29.38 -15.49 12.81
C ILE A 8 -30.04 -16.43 13.84
N ARG A 9 -31.18 -16.03 14.40
CA ARG A 9 -31.88 -16.85 15.40
C ARG A 9 -32.56 -18.08 14.79
N GLU A 10 -33.09 -17.95 13.57
CA GLU A 10 -33.73 -19.04 12.84
C GLU A 10 -32.72 -20.08 12.31
N HIS A 11 -31.50 -19.65 11.98
CA HIS A 11 -30.43 -20.53 11.47
C HIS A 11 -29.32 -20.82 12.48
N ALA A 12 -29.50 -20.48 13.77
CA ALA A 12 -28.50 -20.66 14.83
C ALA A 12 -27.94 -22.09 14.89
N ALA A 13 -28.81 -23.10 14.76
CA ALA A 13 -28.42 -24.50 14.79
C ALA A 13 -27.53 -24.92 13.61
N GLU A 14 -27.58 -24.21 12.48
CA GLU A 14 -26.74 -24.48 11.31
C GLU A 14 -25.33 -23.93 11.51
N PHE A 15 -25.17 -22.81 12.23
CA PHE A 15 -23.85 -22.24 12.52
C PHE A 15 -23.07 -23.07 13.54
N ASP A 16 -23.75 -23.64 14.53
CA ASP A 16 -23.09 -24.44 15.58
C ASP A 16 -22.79 -25.89 15.15
N ALA A 17 -23.56 -26.43 14.20
CA ALA A 17 -23.42 -27.81 13.72
C ALA A 17 -22.66 -27.93 12.38
N ALA A 18 -22.37 -26.82 11.70
CA ALA A 18 -21.62 -26.84 10.46
C ALA A 18 -20.17 -27.26 10.73
N LYS A 19 -19.80 -28.43 10.21
CA LYS A 19 -18.40 -28.85 10.22
C LYS A 19 -17.59 -27.82 9.44
N PRO A 20 -16.52 -27.24 10.02
CA PRO A 20 -15.71 -26.25 9.33
C PRO A 20 -15.13 -26.86 8.04
N ALA A 21 -14.95 -26.02 7.02
CA ALA A 21 -14.42 -26.46 5.73
C ALA A 21 -13.08 -27.20 5.90
N GLU A 22 -12.82 -28.20 5.07
CA GLU A 22 -11.57 -28.97 5.16
C GLU A 22 -10.34 -28.04 5.10
N GLY A 23 -9.36 -28.31 5.97
CA GLY A 23 -8.17 -27.47 6.14
C GLY A 23 -8.42 -26.12 6.83
N HIS A 24 -9.59 -25.88 7.43
CA HIS A 24 -9.84 -24.69 8.24
C HIS A 24 -8.90 -24.62 9.47
N GLU A 25 -8.72 -25.73 10.17
CA GLU A 25 -7.83 -25.81 11.34
C GLU A 25 -6.37 -25.57 10.94
N GLU A 26 -5.91 -26.16 9.85
CA GLU A 26 -4.54 -25.95 9.33
C GLU A 26 -4.30 -24.49 8.93
N ARG A 27 -5.28 -23.84 8.30
CA ARG A 27 -5.23 -22.40 7.95
C ARG A 27 -5.25 -21.51 9.19
N PHE A 28 -6.04 -21.87 10.20
CA PHE A 28 -6.10 -21.15 11.47
C PHE A 28 -4.79 -21.27 12.25
N LEU A 29 -4.22 -22.48 12.34
CA LEU A 29 -2.92 -22.72 12.96
C LEU A 29 -1.77 -22.05 12.20
N ALA A 30 -1.79 -22.04 10.87
CA ALA A 30 -0.82 -21.32 10.07
C ALA A 30 -0.87 -19.80 10.31
N ARG A 31 -2.07 -19.22 10.49
CA ARG A 31 -2.21 -17.80 10.85
C ARG A 31 -1.68 -17.49 12.25
N LEU A 32 -1.96 -18.35 13.23
CA LEU A 32 -1.41 -18.21 14.57
C LEU A 32 0.11 -18.34 14.60
N ALA A 33 0.68 -19.28 13.83
CA ALA A 33 2.12 -19.45 13.71
C ALA A 33 2.81 -18.23 13.08
N VAL A 34 2.17 -17.56 12.12
CA VAL A 34 2.67 -16.30 11.55
C VAL A 34 2.62 -15.14 12.56
N THR A 35 1.66 -15.16 13.48
CA THR A 35 1.50 -14.08 14.49
C THR A 35 2.47 -14.23 15.67
N GLN A 36 3.05 -15.43 15.87
CA GLN A 36 3.97 -15.73 16.98
C GLN A 36 5.46 -15.61 16.61
N LEU A 37 5.80 -15.25 15.37
CA LEU A 37 7.20 -15.11 14.96
C LEU A 37 7.71 -13.68 15.20
N PRO A 38 8.90 -13.49 15.79
CA PRO A 38 9.56 -12.19 15.86
C PRO A 38 9.78 -11.65 14.44
N GLN A 39 9.57 -10.34 14.27
CA GLN A 39 9.54 -9.62 12.99
C GLN A 39 10.80 -9.71 12.09
N GLU A 40 11.87 -10.40 12.49
CA GLU A 40 13.18 -10.25 11.85
C GLU A 40 13.56 -11.26 10.75
N THR A 41 12.78 -12.31 10.47
CA THR A 41 13.26 -13.37 9.55
C THR A 41 12.31 -13.75 8.42
N ARG A 42 11.57 -12.80 7.85
CA ARG A 42 10.75 -13.09 6.65
C ARG A 42 11.50 -12.69 5.37
N ARG A 43 12.33 -13.62 4.85
CA ARG A 43 12.72 -13.66 3.43
C ARG A 43 12.09 -14.87 2.74
N GLU A 44 11.65 -14.60 1.51
CA GLU A 44 10.86 -15.32 0.50
C GLU A 44 11.15 -16.83 0.23
N PRO A 45 10.30 -17.50 -0.61
CA PRO A 45 10.64 -17.56 -2.04
C PRO A 45 9.44 -17.41 -3.00
N SER A 46 9.81 -17.15 -4.25
CA SER A 46 9.00 -16.71 -5.39
C SER A 46 8.37 -17.83 -6.24
N ARG A 47 7.34 -17.42 -7.02
CA ARG A 47 6.74 -18.00 -8.25
C ARG A 47 5.78 -19.19 -8.12
N ARG A 48 4.55 -19.03 -8.65
CA ARG A 48 4.15 -19.42 -10.05
C ARG A 48 2.65 -19.13 -10.34
N PHE A 49 2.45 -18.37 -11.41
CA PHE A 49 1.28 -18.02 -12.25
C PHE A 49 -0.09 -18.75 -12.16
N ALA A 50 -1.12 -17.87 -12.04
CA ALA A 50 -2.37 -17.73 -12.85
C ALA A 50 -3.55 -18.71 -12.68
N PRO A 51 -4.79 -18.39 -13.16
CA PRO A 51 -5.43 -17.10 -13.55
C PRO A 51 -6.84 -16.87 -12.94
N LEU A 52 -7.38 -15.64 -12.97
CA LEU A 52 -8.76 -15.32 -13.46
C LEU A 52 -9.20 -13.89 -13.12
N LEU A 53 -9.26 -13.08 -14.17
CA LEU A 53 -10.01 -11.83 -14.25
C LEU A 53 -11.47 -12.00 -13.80
N ARG A 54 -11.90 -11.17 -12.84
CA ARG A 54 -13.27 -10.65 -12.79
C ARG A 54 -13.29 -9.17 -12.36
N ARG A 55 -13.02 -8.32 -13.36
CA ARG A 55 -13.86 -7.19 -13.79
C ARG A 55 -14.81 -6.62 -12.71
N ALA A 56 -14.40 -5.54 -12.07
CA ALA A 56 -15.30 -4.51 -11.56
C ALA A 56 -14.86 -3.15 -12.13
N TRP A 57 -15.68 -2.61 -13.01
CA TRP A 57 -15.61 -1.23 -13.48
C TRP A 57 -16.20 -0.31 -12.41
N ILE A 58 -15.44 0.67 -11.92
CA ILE A 58 -15.98 1.95 -11.44
C ILE A 58 -15.02 3.06 -11.93
N PRO A 59 -15.50 4.10 -12.63
CA PRO A 59 -14.64 5.17 -13.14
C PRO A 59 -14.43 6.23 -12.04
N ALA A 60 -13.20 6.41 -11.58
CA ALA A 60 -12.79 7.58 -10.80
C ALA A 60 -11.92 8.49 -11.68
N LEU A 61 -12.58 9.26 -12.55
CA LEU A 61 -11.98 10.16 -13.54
C LEU A 61 -11.71 11.59 -12.99
N VAL A 62 -11.38 11.79 -11.71
CA VAL A 62 -11.30 13.17 -11.17
C VAL A 62 -10.01 13.55 -10.40
N CYS A 63 -9.10 12.65 -10.02
CA CYS A 63 -7.89 13.11 -9.30
C CYS A 63 -6.68 13.51 -10.19
N ALA A 64 -6.68 13.16 -11.48
CA ALA A 64 -5.50 13.35 -12.34
C ALA A 64 -5.19 14.81 -12.74
N ALA A 65 -6.10 15.76 -12.52
CA ALA A 65 -5.92 17.14 -12.98
C ALA A 65 -5.18 18.06 -11.99
N LEU A 66 -5.14 17.71 -10.70
CA LEU A 66 -4.42 18.51 -9.70
C LEU A 66 -2.95 18.09 -9.53
N ALA A 67 -2.62 16.82 -9.83
CA ALA A 67 -1.24 16.30 -9.72
C ALA A 67 -0.26 16.91 -10.75
N ALA A 68 -0.75 17.35 -11.91
CA ALA A 68 0.11 17.88 -12.97
C ALA A 68 0.63 19.31 -12.70
N ALA A 69 -0.07 20.10 -11.89
CA ALA A 69 0.32 21.49 -11.62
C ALA A 69 1.39 21.60 -10.53
N PHE A 70 1.46 20.66 -9.59
CA PHE A 70 2.42 20.67 -8.49
C PHE A 70 3.79 20.08 -8.85
N LEU A 71 3.85 19.16 -9.83
CA LEU A 71 5.12 18.60 -10.33
C LEU A 71 6.04 19.63 -11.03
N LEU A 72 5.55 20.83 -11.35
CA LEU A 72 6.33 21.88 -12.00
C LEU A 72 7.14 22.76 -11.03
N ILE A 73 6.96 22.61 -9.71
CA ILE A 73 7.56 23.52 -8.71
C ILE A 73 8.75 22.88 -7.96
N ARG A 74 8.93 21.55 -8.03
CA ARG A 74 10.01 20.85 -7.30
C ARG A 74 11.38 21.06 -7.96
N PRO A 75 12.43 21.47 -7.22
CA PRO A 75 13.79 21.50 -7.74
C PRO A 75 14.33 20.07 -7.92
N GLY A 76 14.05 19.47 -9.09
CA GLY A 76 14.59 18.19 -9.54
C GLY A 76 13.60 17.02 -9.44
N ASP A 77 13.61 16.16 -10.46
CA ASP A 77 12.90 14.88 -10.46
C ASP A 77 13.67 13.88 -9.58
N PRO A 78 13.13 13.44 -8.43
CA PRO A 78 13.80 12.49 -7.54
C PRO A 78 14.06 11.15 -8.23
N PHE A 79 13.31 10.83 -9.29
CA PHE A 79 13.41 9.57 -10.02
C PHE A 79 14.28 9.65 -11.27
N ARG A 80 15.00 10.75 -11.51
CA ARG A 80 15.76 10.99 -12.75
C ARG A 80 16.75 9.87 -13.09
N ASN A 81 17.37 9.26 -12.07
CA ASN A 81 18.39 8.22 -12.23
C ASN A 81 17.81 6.80 -12.22
N ALA A 82 16.52 6.65 -11.87
CA ALA A 82 15.90 5.34 -11.68
C ALA A 82 15.40 4.70 -13.00
N GLY A 83 15.36 5.46 -14.10
CA GLY A 83 14.94 4.93 -15.40
C GLY A 83 13.52 4.33 -15.34
N ASN A 84 13.39 3.08 -15.79
CA ASN A 84 12.14 2.31 -15.75
C ASN A 84 12.17 1.15 -14.73
N ASP A 85 13.21 1.07 -13.90
CA ASP A 85 13.37 0.00 -12.93
C ASP A 85 12.48 0.27 -11.68
N PRO A 86 11.47 -0.56 -11.40
CA PRO A 86 10.55 -0.34 -10.27
C PRO A 86 11.24 -0.24 -8.92
N GLU A 87 12.25 -1.07 -8.69
CA GLU A 87 12.98 -1.12 -7.42
C GLU A 87 13.83 0.14 -7.24
N ALA A 88 14.55 0.57 -8.28
CA ALA A 88 15.29 1.82 -8.25
C ALA A 88 14.39 3.05 -8.00
N ILE A 89 13.17 3.05 -8.55
CA ILE A 89 12.19 4.13 -8.32
C ILE A 89 11.75 4.14 -6.85
N TYR A 90 11.48 2.97 -6.27
CA TYR A 90 11.10 2.83 -4.87
C TYR A 90 12.24 3.23 -3.90
N LEU A 91 13.47 2.83 -4.20
CA LEU A 91 14.63 3.24 -3.39
C LEU A 91 14.87 4.75 -3.43
N ALA A 92 14.67 5.38 -4.60
CA ALA A 92 14.73 6.84 -4.72
C ALA A 92 13.61 7.52 -3.89
N TYR A 93 12.41 6.94 -3.88
CA TYR A 93 11.31 7.40 -3.01
C TYR A 93 11.68 7.32 -1.53
N LEU A 94 12.16 6.17 -1.05
CA LEU A 94 12.57 6.00 0.35
C LEU A 94 13.68 6.97 0.77
N GLY A 95 14.63 7.24 -0.13
CA GLY A 95 15.67 8.25 0.10
C GLY A 95 15.09 9.64 0.35
N GLU A 96 14.03 10.02 -0.37
CA GLU A 96 13.37 11.31 -0.17
C GLU A 96 12.49 11.35 1.07
N VAL A 97 11.83 10.25 1.44
CA VAL A 97 11.15 10.16 2.73
C VAL A 97 12.15 10.36 3.87
N ALA A 98 13.31 9.69 3.82
CA ALA A 98 14.36 9.87 4.81
C ALA A 98 14.85 11.33 4.88
N ARG A 99 15.04 12.00 3.73
CA ARG A 99 15.40 13.43 3.69
C ARG A 99 14.34 14.31 4.38
N ILE A 100 13.05 14.05 4.16
CA ILE A 100 11.97 14.79 4.85
C ILE A 100 12.11 14.63 6.37
N TYR A 101 12.38 13.41 6.86
CA TYR A 101 12.62 13.17 8.28
C TYR A 101 13.89 13.87 8.81
N GLU A 102 14.95 13.97 8.01
CA GLU A 102 16.18 14.68 8.38
C GLU A 102 15.99 16.21 8.45
N GLU A 103 15.14 16.76 7.58
CA GLU A 103 14.85 18.20 7.53
C GLU A 103 13.84 18.66 8.59
N MET A 104 13.19 17.72 9.28
CA MET A 104 12.23 18.06 10.32
C MET A 104 12.90 18.81 11.48
N PRO A 105 12.39 19.99 11.87
CA PRO A 105 12.96 20.75 12.98
C PRO A 105 12.84 19.95 14.28
N ALA A 106 13.92 19.97 15.07
CA ALA A 106 13.99 19.30 16.36
C ALA A 106 12.93 19.89 17.32
N GLY A 107 11.99 19.05 17.75
CA GLY A 107 10.88 19.45 18.62
C GLY A 107 9.83 18.35 18.72
N ASN A 108 8.96 18.44 19.72
CA ASN A 108 7.93 17.42 19.95
C ASN A 108 6.72 17.67 19.03
N CYS A 109 6.75 17.11 17.82
CA CYS A 109 5.66 17.20 16.85
C CYS A 109 5.17 15.78 16.48
N ALA A 110 4.79 15.00 17.49
CA ALA A 110 4.33 13.62 17.32
C ALA A 110 3.20 13.50 16.28
N ASP A 111 2.31 14.50 16.23
CA ASP A 111 1.22 14.56 15.25
C ASP A 111 1.72 14.73 13.81
N ARG A 112 2.79 15.51 13.59
CA ARG A 112 3.44 15.65 12.27
C ARG A 112 4.13 14.34 11.87
N ASP A 113 4.89 13.75 12.79
CA ASP A 113 5.62 12.51 12.54
C ASP A 113 4.66 11.36 12.21
N GLU A 114 3.54 11.27 12.94
CA GLU A 114 2.48 10.30 12.68
C GLU A 114 1.78 10.57 11.34
N ALA A 115 1.48 11.83 11.01
CA ALA A 115 0.87 12.18 9.73
C ALA A 115 1.77 11.82 8.53
N ILE A 116 3.06 12.17 8.59
CA ILE A 116 4.03 11.82 7.55
C ILE A 116 4.18 10.29 7.44
N ARG A 117 4.22 9.58 8.58
CA ARG A 117 4.26 8.11 8.58
C ARG A 117 3.01 7.52 7.92
N ASN A 118 1.83 8.01 8.26
CA ASN A 118 0.57 7.52 7.68
C ASN A 118 0.46 7.77 6.16
N ILE A 119 1.20 8.75 5.63
CA ILE A 119 1.29 9.03 4.19
C ILE A 119 2.30 8.11 3.50
N THR A 120 3.43 7.84 4.16
CA THR A 120 4.61 7.24 3.51
C THR A 120 4.83 5.77 3.81
N GLU A 121 4.22 5.25 4.87
CA GLU A 121 4.32 3.85 5.25
C GLU A 121 3.33 3.00 4.44
N GLU A 122 3.87 2.10 3.62
CA GLU A 122 3.10 1.13 2.85
C GLU A 122 3.33 -0.28 3.40
N ALA A 123 2.27 -1.09 3.40
CA ALA A 123 2.38 -2.50 3.78
C ALA A 123 3.09 -3.33 2.69
N ASP A 124 2.78 -3.06 1.42
CA ASP A 124 3.40 -3.67 0.25
C ASP A 124 3.72 -2.54 -0.75
N PRO A 125 4.94 -2.49 -1.33
CA PRO A 125 5.30 -1.45 -2.29
C PRO A 125 4.33 -1.42 -3.48
N TYR A 126 3.92 -0.23 -3.91
CA TYR A 126 2.96 -0.10 -5.02
C TYR A 126 3.37 -0.83 -6.30
N PHE A 127 4.68 -0.95 -6.57
CA PHE A 127 5.15 -1.63 -7.77
C PHE A 127 4.88 -3.15 -7.76
N ASP A 128 4.81 -3.80 -6.60
CA ASP A 128 4.48 -5.23 -6.47
C ASP A 128 2.98 -5.50 -6.69
N GLN A 129 2.16 -4.44 -6.61
CA GLN A 129 0.72 -4.50 -6.82
C GLN A 129 0.34 -4.30 -8.29
N LEU A 130 1.29 -3.89 -9.15
CA LEU A 130 1.02 -3.60 -10.55
C LEU A 130 1.03 -4.87 -11.41
N PRO A 131 0.05 -5.05 -12.32
CA PRO A 131 0.02 -6.19 -13.23
C PRO A 131 1.25 -6.24 -14.14
N ASP A 132 1.82 -7.44 -14.31
CA ASP A 132 2.97 -7.70 -15.17
C ASP A 132 2.68 -7.52 -16.67
N GLU A 133 1.40 -7.52 -17.05
CA GLU A 133 0.94 -7.31 -18.42
C GLU A 133 1.17 -5.87 -18.91
N TYR A 134 1.41 -4.91 -18.01
CA TYR A 134 1.72 -3.56 -18.42
C TYR A 134 3.17 -3.42 -18.91
N PRO A 135 3.41 -2.69 -20.02
CA PRO A 135 4.77 -2.37 -20.45
C PRO A 135 5.58 -1.69 -19.35
N ALA A 136 6.88 -1.98 -19.27
CA ALA A 136 7.76 -1.45 -18.23
C ALA A 136 7.71 0.08 -18.11
N GLU A 137 7.69 0.80 -19.24
CA GLU A 137 7.56 2.27 -19.27
C GLU A 137 6.25 2.77 -18.66
N LYS A 138 5.15 2.03 -18.91
CA LYS A 138 3.84 2.37 -18.37
C LYS A 138 3.82 2.15 -16.86
N ARG A 139 4.37 1.02 -16.38
CA ARG A 139 4.50 0.74 -14.95
C ARG A 139 5.37 1.78 -14.27
N ALA A 140 6.56 2.06 -14.81
CA ALA A 140 7.46 3.08 -14.29
C ALA A 140 6.78 4.45 -14.16
N ARG A 141 5.99 4.86 -15.16
CA ARG A 141 5.22 6.10 -15.10
C ARG A 141 4.17 6.09 -13.97
N MET A 142 3.45 4.99 -13.80
CA MET A 142 2.46 4.85 -12.73
C MET A 142 3.12 4.90 -11.35
N ILE A 143 4.23 4.17 -11.17
CA ILE A 143 4.99 4.14 -9.92
C ILE A 143 5.56 5.53 -9.57
N LYS A 144 6.21 6.19 -10.53
CA LYS A 144 6.75 7.55 -10.34
C LYS A 144 5.65 8.55 -9.98
N SER A 145 4.51 8.48 -10.67
CA SER A 145 3.38 9.36 -10.38
C SER A 145 2.85 9.14 -8.97
N TYR A 146 2.71 7.89 -8.55
CA TYR A 146 2.21 7.53 -7.22
C TYR A 146 3.15 8.03 -6.12
N TYR A 147 4.44 7.71 -6.19
CA TYR A 147 5.39 8.14 -5.18
C TYR A 147 5.67 9.64 -5.18
N ALA A 148 5.59 10.31 -6.35
CA ALA A 148 5.66 11.78 -6.40
C ALA A 148 4.53 12.43 -5.60
N GLU A 149 3.32 11.85 -5.66
CA GLU A 149 2.15 12.36 -4.94
C GLU A 149 2.31 12.17 -3.42
N LEU A 150 2.79 11.00 -2.98
CA LEU A 150 3.07 10.77 -1.56
C LEU A 150 4.13 11.73 -1.01
N LEU A 151 5.21 11.96 -1.77
CA LEU A 151 6.26 12.90 -1.37
C LEU A 151 5.71 14.33 -1.27
N ALA A 152 4.90 14.76 -2.22
CA ALA A 152 4.29 16.10 -2.19
C ALA A 152 3.39 16.28 -0.97
N LEU A 153 2.57 15.27 -0.65
CA LEU A 153 1.70 15.30 0.54
C LEU A 153 2.51 15.32 1.84
N ALA A 154 3.57 14.51 1.92
CA ALA A 154 4.45 14.47 3.09
C ALA A 154 5.18 15.81 3.30
N GLU A 155 5.64 16.47 2.23
CA GLU A 155 6.24 17.79 2.28
C GLU A 155 5.25 18.88 2.69
N GLU A 156 4.03 18.87 2.13
CA GLU A 156 2.97 19.81 2.54
C GLU A 156 2.68 19.69 4.04
N VAL A 157 2.58 18.45 4.56
CA VAL A 157 2.43 18.21 5.99
C VAL A 157 3.63 18.75 6.76
N ASN A 158 4.86 18.48 6.30
CA ASN A 158 6.06 18.97 6.96
C ASN A 158 6.11 20.50 7.04
N GLU A 159 5.74 21.21 5.97
CA GLU A 159 5.75 22.68 5.89
C GLU A 159 4.66 23.34 6.75
N LYS A 160 3.55 22.64 7.00
CA LYS A 160 2.40 23.18 7.73
C LYS A 160 2.62 23.27 9.26
N TYR A 161 3.56 22.52 9.79
CA TYR A 161 3.85 22.39 11.22
C TYR A 161 5.15 23.10 11.61
#